data_AF-A0A0R3IAZ3-F1
#
_entry.id   AF-A0A0R3IAZ3-F1
#
_cell.length_a   1.000
_cell.length_b   1.000
_cell.length_c   1.000
_cell.angle_alpha   90.00
_cell.angle_beta   90.00
_cell.angle_gamma   90.00
#
_symmetry.space_group_name_H-M   'P 1'
#
loop_
_entity.id
_entity.type
_entity.pdbx_description
1 polymer ?
#
loop_
_entity_poly.entity_id
_entity_poly.type
_entity_poly.pdbx_seq_one_letter_code
_entity_poly.pdbx_strand_id
1 'polypeptide(L)'
;MEIAAPRSVVTMKGQEGIAQRVADSITADTRTQAQVAAQIGLTDEELSESVRDRRPFSSVELVRLAEVLDVDAHWLITGRPDPYRLTITARHDLDP
;
A
#
# COMPACT_ATOMS: atom_id res chain seq x y z
N MET A 1 32.64 24.19 -1.81
CA MET A 1 31.21 24.09 -1.43
C MET A 1 30.57 23.18 -2.45
N GLU A 2 30.70 21.87 -2.21
CA GLU A 2 30.24 20.83 -3.13
C GLU A 2 28.82 20.45 -2.70
N ILE A 3 27.83 20.76 -3.53
CA ILE A 3 26.44 20.41 -3.28
C ILE A 3 26.34 18.90 -3.47
N ALA A 4 26.28 18.16 -2.35
CA ALA A 4 26.10 16.72 -2.36
C ALA A 4 24.81 16.38 -3.14
N ALA A 5 24.96 15.55 -4.17
CA ALA A 5 23.88 15.03 -4.99
C ALA A 5 22.77 14.37 -4.13
N PRO A 6 21.49 14.45 -4.54
CA PRO A 6 20.39 13.88 -3.78
C PRO A 6 20.58 12.37 -3.62
N ARG A 7 20.44 11.93 -2.36
CA ARG A 7 20.52 10.54 -1.94
C ARG A 7 19.45 9.67 -2.61
N SER A 8 19.91 8.56 -3.17
CA SER A 8 19.21 7.30 -3.40
C SER A 8 17.96 7.33 -4.27
N VAL A 9 18.15 7.07 -5.56
CA VAL A 9 17.16 6.32 -6.34
C VAL A 9 17.13 4.89 -5.76
N VAL A 10 16.24 4.63 -4.81
CA VAL A 10 15.86 3.25 -4.51
C VAL A 10 15.10 2.77 -5.75
N THR A 11 15.75 1.93 -6.54
CA THR A 11 15.08 1.09 -7.54
C THR A 11 14.13 0.15 -6.79
N MET A 12 12.95 0.63 -6.40
CA MET A 12 11.88 -0.23 -5.91
C MET A 12 11.25 -0.90 -7.12
N LYS A 13 11.03 -2.23 -7.04
CA LYS A 13 10.42 -3.06 -8.07
C LYS A 13 9.02 -2.53 -8.47
N GLY A 14 8.95 -1.56 -9.35
CA GLY A 14 7.71 -0.93 -9.83
C GLY A 14 6.85 -1.82 -10.74
N GLN A 15 6.97 -3.15 -10.64
CA GLN A 15 6.27 -4.12 -11.51
C GLN A 15 5.78 -5.38 -10.79
N GLU A 16 5.69 -5.39 -9.46
CA GLU A 16 4.95 -6.44 -8.76
C GLU A 16 3.44 -6.15 -8.86
N GLY A 17 2.62 -7.17 -9.16
CA GLY A 17 1.18 -7.02 -9.40
C GLY A 17 0.41 -6.53 -8.16
N ILE A 18 -0.85 -6.11 -8.35
CA ILE A 18 -1.73 -5.69 -7.22
C ILE A 18 -1.77 -6.76 -6.13
N ALA A 19 -1.86 -8.03 -6.51
CA ALA A 19 -1.86 -9.17 -5.59
C ALA A 19 -0.62 -9.22 -4.69
N GLN A 20 0.58 -8.98 -5.25
CA GLN A 20 1.81 -8.97 -4.47
C GLN A 20 1.83 -7.80 -3.46
N ARG A 21 1.43 -6.59 -3.88
CA ARG A 21 1.37 -5.45 -2.95
C ARG A 21 0.38 -5.67 -1.81
N VAL A 22 -0.75 -6.31 -2.09
CA VAL A 22 -1.71 -6.72 -1.04
C VAL A 22 -1.06 -7.73 -0.10
N ALA A 23 -0.38 -8.75 -0.64
CA ALA A 23 0.31 -9.77 0.16
C ALA A 23 1.37 -9.16 1.09
N ASP A 24 2.18 -8.25 0.56
CA ASP A 24 3.24 -7.57 1.31
C ASP A 24 2.65 -6.69 2.41
N SER A 25 1.55 -5.97 2.10
CA SER A 25 0.86 -5.12 3.08
C SER A 25 0.23 -5.94 4.21
N ILE A 26 -0.36 -7.09 3.91
CA ILE A 26 -0.89 -8.02 4.93
C ILE A 26 0.23 -8.59 5.78
N THR A 27 1.38 -8.93 5.18
CA THR A 27 2.54 -9.48 5.92
C THR A 27 3.15 -8.46 6.88
N ALA A 28 3.10 -7.17 6.52
CA ALA A 28 3.56 -6.07 7.37
C ALA A 28 2.55 -5.70 8.48
N ASP A 29 1.31 -6.17 8.38
CA ASP A 29 0.25 -5.90 9.35
C ASP A 29 0.37 -6.80 10.58
N THR A 30 -0.15 -6.33 11.71
CA THR A 30 -0.23 -7.11 12.95
C THR A 30 -1.36 -8.15 12.93
N ARG A 31 -2.37 -7.96 12.08
CA ARG A 31 -3.51 -8.86 11.90
C ARG A 31 -3.16 -10.00 10.96
N THR A 32 -3.78 -11.15 11.16
CA THR A 32 -3.66 -12.27 10.23
C THR A 32 -4.46 -12.02 8.95
N GLN A 33 -4.11 -12.71 7.86
CA GLN A 33 -4.87 -12.66 6.61
C GLN A 33 -6.37 -12.96 6.82
N ALA A 34 -6.70 -13.96 7.64
CA ALA A 34 -8.08 -14.30 7.97
C ALA A 34 -8.82 -13.17 8.70
N GLN A 35 -8.14 -12.43 9.59
CA GLN A 35 -8.71 -11.27 10.26
C GLN A 35 -8.94 -10.11 9.30
N VAL A 36 -7.99 -9.86 8.38
CA VAL A 36 -8.14 -8.85 7.32
C VAL A 36 -9.31 -9.19 6.40
N ALA A 37 -9.40 -10.45 5.93
CA ALA A 37 -10.49 -10.93 5.10
C ALA A 37 -11.86 -10.69 5.75
N ALA A 38 -12.00 -11.08 7.02
CA ALA A 38 -13.24 -10.88 7.76
C ALA A 38 -13.64 -9.40 7.88
N GLN A 39 -12.68 -8.48 8.04
CA GLN A 39 -12.96 -7.04 8.14
C GLN A 39 -13.46 -6.42 6.82
N ILE A 40 -13.05 -6.96 5.67
CA ILE A 40 -13.47 -6.46 4.36
C ILE A 40 -14.69 -7.20 3.79
N GLY A 41 -15.19 -8.22 4.51
CA GLY A 41 -16.35 -9.03 4.12
C GLY A 41 -16.01 -10.17 3.18
N LEU A 42 -14.77 -10.66 3.19
CA LEU A 42 -14.33 -11.85 2.46
C LEU A 42 -14.05 -13.03 3.41
N THR A 43 -14.07 -14.23 2.86
CA THR A 43 -13.47 -15.39 3.51
C THR A 43 -11.94 -15.39 3.35
N ASP A 44 -11.22 -16.08 4.25
CA ASP A 44 -9.76 -16.23 4.14
C ASP A 44 -9.35 -16.92 2.82
N GLU A 45 -10.17 -17.87 2.34
CA GLU A 45 -9.94 -18.54 1.06
C GLU A 45 -10.07 -17.58 -0.13
N GLU A 46 -11.11 -16.74 -0.16
CA GLU A 46 -11.27 -15.74 -1.23
C GLU A 46 -10.09 -14.76 -1.27
N LEU A 47 -9.63 -14.30 -0.10
CA LEU A 47 -8.48 -13.41 -0.01
C LEU A 47 -7.19 -14.13 -0.44
N SER A 48 -6.99 -15.38 0.00
CA SER A 48 -5.86 -16.23 -0.38
C SER A 48 -5.79 -16.43 -1.90
N GLU A 49 -6.91 -16.74 -2.55
CA GLU A 49 -6.98 -16.92 -3.99
C GLU A 49 -6.71 -15.62 -4.75
N SER A 50 -7.13 -14.47 -4.22
CA SER A 50 -6.78 -13.17 -4.81
C SER A 50 -5.31 -12.80 -4.61
N VAL A 51 -4.72 -13.07 -3.45
CA VAL A 51 -3.28 -12.88 -3.19
C VAL A 51 -2.41 -13.80 -4.06
N ARG A 52 -2.90 -15.00 -4.39
CA ARG A 52 -2.25 -15.94 -5.32
C ARG A 52 -2.56 -15.67 -6.79
N ASP A 53 -3.21 -14.55 -7.10
CA ASP A 53 -3.56 -14.09 -8.45
C ASP A 53 -4.48 -15.07 -9.22
N ARG A 54 -5.28 -15.87 -8.51
CA ARG A 54 -6.29 -16.79 -9.07
C ARG A 54 -7.68 -16.16 -9.17
N ARG A 55 -7.89 -15.06 -8.45
CA ARG A 55 -9.13 -14.25 -8.43
C ARG A 55 -8.77 -12.76 -8.46
N PRO A 56 -9.24 -11.97 -9.44
CA PRO A 56 -8.98 -10.54 -9.42
C PRO A 56 -9.67 -9.85 -8.24
N PHE A 57 -9.04 -8.80 -7.70
CA PHE A 57 -9.69 -7.92 -6.74
C PHE A 57 -10.66 -6.97 -7.43
N SER A 58 -11.84 -6.76 -6.84
CA SER A 58 -12.71 -5.67 -7.25
C SER A 58 -12.18 -4.31 -6.74
N SER A 59 -12.58 -3.21 -7.37
CA SER A 59 -12.21 -1.86 -6.89
C SER A 59 -12.69 -1.60 -5.46
N VAL A 60 -13.87 -2.12 -5.09
CA VAL A 60 -14.42 -1.98 -3.74
C VAL A 60 -13.56 -2.73 -2.72
N GLU A 61 -13.11 -3.93 -3.04
CA GLU A 61 -12.20 -4.70 -2.19
C GLU A 61 -10.87 -4.00 -2.00
N LEU A 62 -10.30 -3.41 -3.06
CA LEU A 62 -9.04 -2.68 -2.97
C LEU A 62 -9.14 -1.44 -2.09
N VAL A 63 -10.25 -0.70 -2.15
CA VAL A 63 -10.48 0.45 -1.27
C VAL A 63 -10.62 -0.01 0.19
N ARG A 64 -11.40 -1.06 0.46
CA ARG A 64 -11.55 -1.60 1.83
C ARG A 64 -10.24 -2.16 2.37
N LEU A 65 -9.45 -2.83 1.54
CA LEU A 65 -8.12 -3.31 1.90
C LEU A 65 -7.20 -2.13 2.25
N ALA A 66 -7.21 -1.06 1.46
CA ALA A 66 -6.44 0.13 1.73
C ALA A 66 -6.81 0.77 3.08
N GLU A 67 -8.11 0.90 3.37
CA GLU A 67 -8.60 1.39 4.66
C GLU A 67 -8.21 0.49 5.83
N VAL A 68 -8.40 -0.82 5.70
CA VAL A 68 -8.11 -1.78 6.77
C VAL A 68 -6.62 -1.84 7.06
N LEU A 69 -5.77 -1.87 6.03
CA LEU A 69 -4.31 -2.00 6.15
C LEU A 69 -3.60 -0.66 6.36
N ASP A 70 -4.35 0.45 6.43
CA ASP A 70 -3.80 1.82 6.54
C ASP A 70 -2.77 2.14 5.44
N VAL A 71 -3.05 1.71 4.21
CA VAL A 71 -2.23 1.99 3.03
C VAL A 71 -2.98 2.85 2.02
N ASP A 72 -2.24 3.52 1.16
CA ASP A 72 -2.83 4.35 0.13
C ASP A 72 -3.41 3.49 -1.01
N ALA A 73 -4.69 3.72 -1.36
CA ALA A 73 -5.37 2.95 -2.41
C ALA A 73 -4.75 3.19 -3.81
N HIS A 74 -4.30 4.41 -4.10
CA HIS A 74 -3.62 4.71 -5.37
C HIS A 74 -2.29 3.95 -5.45
N TRP A 75 -1.54 3.86 -4.35
CA TRP A 75 -0.34 3.02 -4.28
C TRP A 75 -0.66 1.53 -4.43
N LEU A 76 -1.70 1.04 -3.77
CA LEU A 76 -2.10 -0.36 -3.87
C LEU A 76 -2.45 -0.74 -5.32
N ILE A 77 -3.10 0.16 -6.06
CA ILE A 77 -3.51 -0.06 -7.45
C ILE A 77 -2.36 0.15 -8.45
N THR A 78 -1.60 1.24 -8.31
CA THR A 78 -0.64 1.69 -9.34
C THR A 78 0.81 1.36 -9.02
N GLY A 79 1.11 1.01 -7.78
CA GLY A 79 2.48 0.88 -7.26
C GLY A 79 3.21 2.22 -7.11
N ARG A 80 2.53 3.35 -7.29
CA ARG A 80 3.08 4.71 -7.19
C ARG A 80 2.42 5.47 -6.05
N PRO A 81 3.12 6.39 -5.37
CA PRO A 81 2.48 7.27 -4.39
C PRO A 81 1.42 8.15 -5.08
N ASP A 82 0.33 8.45 -4.39
CA ASP A 82 -0.69 9.39 -4.88
C ASP A 82 -0.07 10.78 -5.11
N PRO A 83 -0.06 11.30 -6.35
CA PRO A 83 0.50 12.63 -6.65
C PRO A 83 -0.30 13.78 -6.04
N TYR A 84 -1.55 13.55 -5.62
CA TYR A 84 -2.42 14.54 -5.00
C TYR A 84 -2.50 14.40 -3.48
N ARG A 85 -1.75 13.47 -2.89
CA ARG A 85 -1.70 13.30 -1.44
C ARG A 85 -1.16 14.57 -0.79
N LEU A 86 -1.96 15.16 0.09
CA LEU A 86 -1.54 16.30 0.90
C LEU A 86 -0.34 15.89 1.76
N THR A 87 0.84 16.31 1.35
CA THR A 87 2.06 16.17 2.15
C THR A 87 2.24 17.44 2.94
N ILE A 88 1.94 17.39 4.24
CA ILE A 88 2.23 18.51 5.14
C ILE A 88 3.74 18.51 5.39
N THR A 89 4.48 19.25 4.57
CA THR A 89 5.87 19.58 4.87
C THR A 89 5.85 20.68 5.93
N ALA A 90 5.82 20.30 7.20
CA ALA A 90 6.02 21.25 8.29
C ALA A 90 7.45 21.81 8.19
N ARG A 91 7.61 22.96 7.53
CA ARG A 91 8.72 23.85 7.86
C ARG A 91 8.40 24.44 9.23
N HIS A 92 8.77 23.71 10.28
CA HIS A 92 8.97 24.32 11.59
C HIS A 92 10.21 25.21 11.51
N ASP A 93 10.07 26.34 10.81
CA ASP A 93 10.86 27.53 11.10
C ASP A 93 10.08 28.26 12.21
N LEU A 94 10.03 27.64 13.39
CA LEU A 94 9.77 28.36 14.63
C LEU A 94 11.14 28.91 15.04
N ASP A 95 11.41 30.15 14.63
CA ASP A 95 12.38 31.00 15.32
C ASP A 95 11.62 32.23 15.84
N PRO A 96 11.71 32.57 17.13
CA PRO A 96 11.05 33.73 17.76
C PRO A 96 11.59 35.10 17.31
#